data_AF-A0A0G1J3W7-F1
#
_entry.id   AF-A0A0G1J3W7-F1
#
_cell.length_a   1.000
_cell.length_b   1.000
_cell.length_c   1.000
_cell.angle_alpha   90.00
_cell.angle_beta   90.00
_cell.angle_gamma   90.00
#
_symmetry.space_group_name_H-M   'P 1'
#
loop_
_entity.id
_entity.type
_entity.pdbx_description
1 polymer ?
#
loop_
_entity_poly.entity_id
_entity_poly.type
_entity_poly.pdbx_seq_one_letter_code
_entity_poly.pdbx_strand_id
1 'polypeptide(L)'
;MDECIFCKIVNKQIPKKIEKETDEIVVFKDVNPRAPIHLLLVPRKHYQDITEADGQVWSKIREVALQIAKEKNLKGFRLVHNAGDAAAVAHMHVHFLAEVSKDREI
;
A
#
# COMPACT_ATOMS: atom_id res chain seq x y z
N MET A 1 13.50 -12.43 3.98
CA MET A 1 13.42 -10.99 4.33
C MET A 1 14.47 -10.17 3.57
N ASP A 2 15.75 -10.58 3.58
CA ASP A 2 16.83 -9.82 2.91
C ASP A 2 16.68 -9.64 1.39
N GLU A 3 15.92 -10.50 0.71
CA GLU A 3 15.62 -10.35 -0.73
C GLU A 3 14.29 -9.66 -1.05
N CYS A 4 13.50 -9.29 -0.04
CA CYS A 4 12.23 -8.62 -0.28
C CYS A 4 12.46 -7.17 -0.73
N ILE A 5 12.05 -6.84 -1.95
CA ILE A 5 12.16 -5.49 -2.52
C ILE A 5 11.45 -4.43 -1.65
N PHE A 6 10.30 -4.78 -1.06
CA PHE A 6 9.57 -3.86 -0.18
C PHE A 6 10.27 -3.67 1.17
N CYS A 7 10.85 -4.72 1.76
CA CYS A 7 11.75 -4.57 2.92
C CYS A 7 12.90 -3.60 2.62
N LYS A 8 13.56 -3.74 1.46
CA LYS A 8 14.64 -2.84 1.04
C LYS A 8 14.15 -1.38 0.88
N ILE A 9 12.93 -1.16 0.37
CA ILE A 9 12.32 0.18 0.25
C ILE A 9 11.97 0.76 1.63
N VAL A 10 11.24 0.03 2.49
CA VAL A 10 10.80 0.55 3.80
C VAL A 10 11.98 0.81 4.75
N ASN A 11 13.08 0.07 4.58
CA ASN A 11 14.35 0.25 5.30
C ASN A 11 15.30 1.24 4.60
N LYS A 12 14.84 1.93 3.54
CA LYS A 12 15.61 2.96 2.81
C LYS A 12 16.94 2.47 2.22
N GLN A 13 17.06 1.17 1.97
CA GLN A 13 18.23 0.55 1.33
C GLN A 13 18.23 0.75 -0.20
N ILE A 14 17.05 0.98 -0.79
CA ILE A 14 16.89 1.32 -2.21
C ILE A 14 16.14 2.65 -2.32
N PRO A 15 16.60 3.58 -3.19
CA PRO A 15 15.94 4.87 -3.36
C PRO A 15 14.53 4.69 -3.91
N LYS A 16 13.56 5.25 -3.17
CA LYS A 16 12.16 5.37 -3.60
C LYS A 16 11.61 6.66 -3.03
N LYS A 17 10.85 7.40 -3.85
CA LYS A 17 10.13 8.57 -3.35
C LYS A 17 9.00 8.10 -2.43
N ILE A 18 9.12 8.43 -1.15
CA ILE A 18 8.10 8.17 -0.14
C ILE A 18 7.10 9.31 -0.19
N GLU A 19 5.82 8.98 -0.36
CA GLU A 19 4.72 9.95 -0.38
C GLU A 19 4.22 10.22 1.04
N LYS A 20 4.27 9.22 1.91
CA LYS A 20 3.93 9.34 3.33
C LYS A 20 4.64 8.26 4.14
N GLU A 21 5.04 8.58 5.35
CA GLU A 21 5.72 7.66 6.26
C GLU A 21 5.16 7.85 7.68
N THR A 22 4.79 6.74 8.33
CA THR A 22 4.48 6.69 9.77
C THR A 22 5.46 5.74 10.45
N ASP A 23 5.30 5.53 11.75
CA ASP A 23 6.11 4.56 12.49
C ASP A 23 5.89 3.13 11.98
N GLU A 24 4.71 2.82 11.45
CA GLU A 24 4.32 1.45 11.10
C GLU A 24 4.09 1.24 9.59
N ILE A 25 3.68 2.28 8.85
CA ILE A 25 3.29 2.19 7.44
C ILE A 25 4.13 3.15 6.60
N VAL A 26 4.64 2.66 5.48
CA VAL A 26 5.33 3.44 4.46
C VAL A 26 4.49 3.45 3.19
N VAL A 27 4.35 4.62 2.57
CA VAL A 27 3.53 4.82 1.38
C VAL A 27 4.39 5.35 0.25
N PHE A 28 4.33 4.70 -0.90
CA PHE A 28 5.03 5.12 -2.09
C PHE A 28 4.23 4.80 -3.36
N LYS A 29 4.59 5.45 -4.46
CA LYS A 29 3.92 5.21 -5.75
C LYS A 29 4.25 3.84 -6.31
N ASP A 30 3.23 3.15 -6.83
CA ASP A 30 3.44 1.98 -7.66
C ASP A 30 4.29 2.38 -8.89
N VAL A 31 5.18 1.49 -9.33
CA VAL A 31 6.02 1.71 -10.52
C VAL A 31 5.21 1.59 -11.81
N ASN A 32 4.12 0.81 -11.79
CA ASN A 32 3.20 0.58 -12.90
C ASN A 32 1.78 1.01 -12.49
N PRO A 33 1.49 2.32 -12.44
CA PRO A 33 0.21 2.84 -11.95
C PRO A 33 -0.98 2.35 -12.80
N ARG A 34 -2.09 1.97 -12.14
CA ARG A 34 -3.36 1.52 -12.75
C ARG A 34 -4.52 2.50 -12.50
N ALA A 35 -4.19 3.69 -12.00
CA ALA A 35 -5.08 4.80 -11.71
C ALA A 35 -4.25 6.09 -11.65
N PRO A 36 -4.84 7.30 -11.81
CA PRO A 36 -4.11 8.57 -11.67
C PRO A 36 -3.39 8.69 -10.33
N ILE A 37 -4.01 8.20 -9.26
CA ILE A 37 -3.37 7.99 -7.97
C ILE A 37 -3.32 6.48 -7.72
N HIS A 38 -2.12 5.89 -7.84
CA HIS A 38 -1.84 4.51 -7.45
C HIS A 38 -0.68 4.49 -6.44
N LEU A 39 -1.02 4.26 -5.17
CA LEU A 39 -0.08 4.17 -4.07
C LEU A 39 -0.08 2.75 -3.48
N LEU A 40 1.06 2.35 -2.93
CA LEU A 40 1.19 1.14 -2.13
C LEU A 40 1.36 1.54 -0.67
N LEU A 41 0.45 1.06 0.19
CA LEU A 41 0.55 1.18 1.64
C LEU A 41 1.18 -0.11 2.16
N VAL A 42 2.39 -0.01 2.70
CA VAL A 42 3.22 -1.16 3.05
C VAL A 42 3.60 -1.06 4.53
N PRO A 43 3.30 -2.08 5.37
CA PRO A 43 3.77 -2.11 6.74
C PRO A 43 5.28 -2.29 6.78
N ARG A 44 5.96 -1.65 7.72
CA ARG A 44 7.40 -1.83 7.94
C ARG A 44 7.74 -3.25 8.33
N LYS A 45 6.93 -3.82 9.24
CA LYS A 45 7.03 -5.23 9.59
C LYS A 45 6.65 -6.07 8.37
N HIS A 46 7.47 -7.06 8.10
CA HIS A 46 7.22 -8.01 7.04
C HIS A 46 6.14 -8.99 7.49
N TYR A 47 5.03 -8.97 6.78
CA TYR A 47 4.00 -10.00 6.79
C TYR A 47 3.88 -10.46 5.34
N GLN A 48 3.75 -11.75 5.08
CA GLN A 48 3.58 -12.25 3.72
C GLN A 48 2.35 -11.61 3.05
N ASP A 49 1.21 -11.70 3.74
CA ASP A 49 -0.08 -11.11 3.36
C ASP A 49 -1.02 -11.06 4.59
N ILE A 50 -2.33 -10.80 4.36
CA ILE A 50 -3.34 -10.75 5.42
C ILE A 50 -3.48 -12.04 6.24
N THR A 51 -3.07 -13.20 5.72
CA THR A 51 -3.19 -14.48 6.43
C THR A 51 -2.21 -14.61 7.60
N GLU A 52 -1.09 -13.89 7.56
CA GLU A 52 -0.11 -13.81 8.63
C GLU A 52 -0.29 -12.57 9.51
N ALA A 53 -0.86 -11.51 8.95
CA ALA A 53 -0.97 -10.24 9.63
C ALA A 53 -2.04 -10.22 10.73
N ASP A 54 -1.74 -9.56 11.84
CA ASP A 54 -2.74 -9.26 12.86
C ASP A 54 -3.77 -8.21 12.37
N GLY A 55 -4.94 -8.15 13.01
CA GLY A 55 -5.97 -7.19 12.65
C GLY A 55 -5.60 -5.72 12.91
N GLN A 56 -4.56 -5.44 13.71
CA GLN A 56 -4.15 -4.07 14.02
C GLN A 56 -3.51 -3.41 12.80
N VAL A 57 -2.74 -4.15 12.00
CA VAL A 57 -2.13 -3.60 10.77
C VAL A 57 -3.17 -3.02 9.82
N TRP A 58 -4.33 -3.68 9.68
CA TRP A 58 -5.42 -3.19 8.83
C TRP A 58 -6.05 -1.91 9.34
N SER A 59 -6.10 -1.75 10.66
CA SER A 59 -6.58 -0.51 11.28
C SER A 59 -5.61 0.64 10.95
N LYS A 60 -4.30 0.40 11.01
CA LYS A 60 -3.26 1.37 10.61
C LYS A 60 -3.29 1.71 9.13
N ILE A 61 -3.44 0.71 8.26
CA ILE A 61 -3.61 0.92 6.82
C ILE A 61 -4.85 1.78 6.55
N ARG A 62 -5.98 1.48 7.20
CA ARG A 62 -7.22 2.27 7.10
C ARG A 62 -6.99 3.73 7.53
N GLU A 63 -6.35 3.96 8.67
CA GLU A 63 -6.02 5.30 9.16
C GLU A 63 -5.20 6.10 8.14
N VAL A 64 -4.13 5.50 7.62
CA VAL A 64 -3.26 6.13 6.61
C VAL A 64 -4.01 6.41 5.30
N ALA A 65 -4.82 5.46 4.83
CA ALA A 65 -5.64 5.64 3.62
C ALA A 65 -6.63 6.81 3.76
N LEU A 66 -7.31 6.94 4.91
CA LEU A 66 -8.24 8.04 5.17
C LEU A 66 -7.53 9.39 5.27
N GLN A 67 -6.34 9.42 5.85
CA GLN A 67 -5.54 10.64 5.89
C GLN A 67 -5.13 11.08 4.48
N ILE A 68 -4.65 10.15 3.63
CA ILE A 68 -4.31 10.44 2.23
C ILE A 68 -5.52 10.97 1.46
N ALA A 69 -6.69 10.33 1.64
CA ALA A 69 -7.92 10.78 1.00
C ALA A 69 -8.31 12.21 1.41
N LYS A 70 -8.20 12.53 2.70
CA LYS A 70 -8.45 13.87 3.23
C LYS A 70 -7.45 14.90 2.68
N GLU A 71 -6.15 14.61 2.75
CA GLU A 71 -5.07 15.51 2.31
C GLU A 71 -5.16 15.85 0.82
N LYS A 72 -5.61 14.89 0.01
CA LYS A 72 -5.78 15.06 -1.43
C LYS A 72 -7.19 15.46 -1.86
N ASN A 73 -8.08 15.78 -0.92
CA ASN A 73 -9.49 16.14 -1.17
C ASN A 73 -10.23 15.13 -2.09
N LEU A 74 -9.96 13.84 -1.90
CA LEU A 74 -10.49 12.78 -2.76
C LEU A 74 -11.97 12.52 -2.44
N LYS A 75 -12.78 12.38 -3.48
CA LYS A 75 -14.21 12.04 -3.38
C LYS A 75 -14.46 10.54 -3.25
N GLY A 76 -13.45 9.71 -3.49
CA GLY A 76 -13.54 8.26 -3.43
C GLY A 76 -12.20 7.60 -3.75
N PHE A 77 -12.03 6.36 -3.28
CA PHE A 77 -10.87 5.53 -3.52
C PHE A 77 -11.24 4.05 -3.38
N ARG A 78 -10.40 3.17 -3.92
CA ARG A 78 -10.48 1.71 -3.81
C ARG A 78 -9.23 1.21 -3.11
N LEU A 79 -9.42 0.29 -2.15
CA LEU A 79 -8.34 -0.47 -1.53
C LEU A 79 -8.36 -1.90 -2.10
N VAL A 80 -7.21 -2.40 -2.54
CA VAL A 80 -7.07 -3.78 -3.04
C VAL A 80 -5.88 -4.42 -2.34
N HIS A 81 -6.07 -5.64 -1.85
CA HIS A 81 -5.01 -6.46 -1.29
C HIS A 81 -5.07 -7.84 -1.93
N ASN A 82 -3.91 -8.35 -2.34
CA ASN A 82 -3.77 -9.70 -2.85
C ASN A 82 -3.05 -10.56 -1.80
N ALA A 83 -3.45 -11.83 -1.69
CA ALA A 83 -2.86 -12.81 -0.78
C ALA A 83 -2.49 -14.10 -1.53
N GLY A 84 -1.53 -14.85 -1.00
CA GLY A 84 -1.00 -16.06 -1.64
C GLY A 84 -0.47 -15.80 -3.06
N ASP A 85 -0.72 -16.75 -3.96
CA ASP A 85 -0.20 -16.71 -5.34
C ASP A 85 -0.76 -15.56 -6.20
N ALA A 86 -1.78 -14.84 -5.71
CA ALA A 86 -2.27 -13.62 -6.36
C ALA A 86 -1.36 -12.40 -6.12
N ALA A 87 -0.46 -12.46 -5.14
CA ALA A 87 0.45 -11.37 -4.79
C ALA A 87 1.76 -11.49 -5.57
N ALA A 88 2.10 -10.46 -6.36
CA ALA A 88 3.37 -10.41 -7.08
C ALA A 88 4.59 -10.23 -6.16
N VAL A 89 4.38 -9.65 -4.97
CA VAL A 89 5.40 -9.48 -3.93
C VAL A 89 4.83 -10.03 -2.63
N ALA A 90 5.52 -11.02 -2.06
CA ALA A 90 5.20 -11.65 -0.78
C ALA A 90 5.61 -10.75 0.40
N HIS A 91 5.09 -9.53 0.42
CA HIS A 91 5.11 -8.60 1.55
C HIS A 91 3.80 -7.84 1.46
N MET A 92 2.94 -8.00 2.47
CA MET A 92 1.65 -7.36 2.57
C MET A 92 1.71 -5.92 2.09
N HIS A 93 0.90 -5.59 1.10
CA HIS A 93 0.74 -4.23 0.62
C HIS A 93 -0.70 -4.06 0.19
N VAL A 94 -1.19 -2.82 0.34
CA VAL A 94 -2.52 -2.45 -0.09
C VAL A 94 -2.41 -1.39 -1.18
N HIS A 95 -2.94 -1.73 -2.35
CA HIS A 95 -3.10 -0.80 -3.45
C HIS A 95 -4.17 0.21 -3.08
N PHE A 96 -3.79 1.48 -2.98
CA PHE A 96 -4.70 2.62 -2.87
C PHE A 96 -4.86 3.24 -4.25
N LEU A 97 -6.07 3.11 -4.80
CA LEU A 97 -6.42 3.58 -6.14
C LEU A 97 -7.45 4.69 -6.01
N ALA A 98 -7.15 5.90 -6.48
CA ALA A 98 -8.09 7.01 -6.47
C ALA A 98 -8.17 7.71 -7.82
N GLU A 99 -9.17 8.59 -7.94
CA GLU A 99 -9.57 9.21 -9.22
C GLU A 99 -9.94 8.16 -10.28
N VAL A 100 -10.54 7.06 -9.82
CA VAL A 100 -11.08 5.99 -10.67
C VAL A 100 -12.58 6.22 -10.88
N SER A 101 -13.07 5.96 -12.09
CA SER A 101 -14.51 6.01 -12.36
C SER A 101 -15.25 4.93 -11.56
N LYS A 102 -16.48 5.23 -11.13
CA LYS A 102 -17.41 4.25 -10.55
C LYS A 102 -17.76 3.12 -11.54
N ASP A 103 -17.66 3.41 -12.84
CA ASP A 103 -17.98 2.48 -13.92
C ASP A 103 -16.74 1.67 -14.37
N ARG A 104 -15.62 1.79 -13.65
CA ARG A 104 -14.40 1.02 -13.92
C ARG A 104 -14.66 -0.46 -13.59
N GLU A 105 -14.53 -1.31 -14.60
CA GLU A 105 -14.54 -2.77 -14.45
C GLU A 105 -13.51 -3.23 -13.38
N ILE A 106 -13.93 -4.18 -12.55
CA ILE A 106 -13.16 -4.72 -11.41
C ILE A 106 -12.59 -6.07 -11.79
#